data_AF-A0A4R4IIS2-F1
#
_entry.id   AF-A0A4R4IIS2-F1
#
_cell.length_a   1.000
_cell.length_b   1.000
_cell.length_c   1.000
_cell.angle_alpha   90.00
_cell.angle_beta   90.00
_cell.angle_gamma   90.00
#
_symmetry.space_group_name_H-M   'P 1'
#
loop_
_entity.id
_entity.type
_entity.pdbx_description
1 polymer ?
#
loop_
_entity_poly.entity_id
_entity_poly.type
_entity_poly.pdbx_seq_one_letter_code
_entity_poly.pdbx_strand_id
1 'polypeptide(L)'
;NTSSATLTTGKPQFDKQGALEALEVKQGQITISGKGLEGKATDYVDIISRATELNGKIQANNLSLTQGTNRISLKDDTVKSIAGEGAKPQLAIDTKALGGMYANKIRLVATEDGVGVNL
;
A
#
# COMPACT_ATOMS: atom_id res chain seq x y z
N ASN A 1 17.31 12.35 6.25
CA ASN A 1 17.45 11.27 5.25
C ASN A 1 16.85 10.01 5.87
N THR A 2 16.06 9.24 5.11
CA THR A 2 15.34 8.04 5.56
C THR A 2 15.57 6.93 4.54
N SER A 3 15.87 5.72 5.01
CA SER A 3 16.04 4.54 4.16
C SER A 3 14.73 4.07 3.53
N SER A 4 13.61 4.11 4.25
CA SER A 4 12.31 3.65 3.77
C SER A 4 11.14 4.52 4.23
N ALA A 5 10.14 4.71 3.37
CA ALA A 5 8.91 5.42 3.70
C ALA A 5 7.69 4.55 3.44
N THR A 6 6.82 4.41 4.45
CA THR A 6 5.56 3.68 4.35
C THR A 6 4.37 4.63 4.50
N LEU A 7 3.45 4.61 3.54
CA LEU A 7 2.14 5.27 3.65
C LEU A 7 1.06 4.20 3.80
N THR A 8 0.30 4.24 4.88
CA THR A 8 -0.66 3.18 5.19
C THR A 8 -1.97 3.65 5.80
N THR A 9 -3.06 2.93 5.48
CA THR A 9 -4.34 3.00 6.21
C THR A 9 -4.46 1.92 7.29
N GLY A 10 -3.42 1.10 7.44
CA GLY A 10 -3.37 0.00 8.40
C GLY A 10 -3.33 0.51 9.83
N LYS A 11 -4.14 -0.11 10.70
CA LYS A 11 -4.10 0.14 12.14
C LYS A 11 -2.92 -0.60 12.75
N PRO A 12 -2.02 0.07 13.49
CA PRO A 12 -0.90 -0.61 14.13
C PRO A 12 -1.41 -1.57 15.21
N GLN A 13 -0.84 -2.77 15.21
CA GLN A 13 -1.03 -3.78 16.24
C GLN A 13 0.26 -3.91 17.02
N PHE A 14 0.18 -3.73 18.33
CA PHE A 14 1.32 -3.83 19.23
C PHE A 14 1.27 -5.13 20.01
N ASP A 15 2.43 -5.73 20.26
CA ASP A 15 2.50 -6.86 21.17
C ASP A 15 2.41 -6.44 22.64
N LYS A 16 2.49 -7.42 23.55
CA LYS A 16 2.38 -7.19 25.00
C LYS A 16 3.50 -6.31 25.55
N GLN A 17 4.62 -6.21 24.83
CA GLN A 17 5.78 -5.39 25.18
C GLN A 17 5.70 -3.99 24.56
N GLY A 18 4.66 -3.70 23.77
CA GLY A 18 4.47 -2.42 23.10
C GLY A 18 5.24 -2.27 21.80
N ALA A 19 5.90 -3.33 21.30
CA ALA A 19 6.55 -3.30 20.00
C ALA A 19 5.52 -3.43 18.89
N LEU A 20 5.72 -2.70 17.79
CA LEU A 20 4.86 -2.81 16.61
C LEU A 20 5.02 -4.20 16.00
N GLU A 21 3.95 -4.98 16.00
CA GLU A 21 3.93 -6.37 15.54
C GLU A 21 3.37 -6.49 14.12
N ALA A 22 2.32 -5.73 13.81
CA ALA A 22 1.66 -5.81 12.52
C ALA A 22 0.94 -4.52 12.15
N LEU A 23 0.59 -4.39 10.88
CA LEU A 23 -0.38 -3.44 10.37
C LEU A 23 -1.63 -4.21 9.91
N GLU A 24 -2.80 -3.82 10.41
CA GLU A 24 -4.09 -4.37 9.96
C GLU A 24 -4.86 -3.38 9.10
N VAL A 25 -4.97 -3.71 7.82
CA VAL A 25 -5.78 -3.01 6.84
C VAL A 25 -7.12 -3.71 6.71
N LYS A 26 -8.20 -3.06 7.15
CA LYS A 26 -9.58 -3.54 6.95
C LYS A 26 -10.39 -2.65 6.02
N GLN A 27 -9.97 -1.39 5.87
CA GLN A 27 -10.63 -0.35 5.09
C GLN A 27 -9.66 0.79 4.77
N GLY A 28 -10.12 1.75 3.97
CA GLY A 28 -9.38 2.96 3.62
C GLY A 28 -8.77 2.91 2.22
N GLN A 29 -8.79 4.06 1.56
CA GLN A 29 -8.17 4.30 0.26
C GLN A 29 -7.06 5.33 0.39
N ILE A 30 -5.97 5.13 -0.34
CA ILE A 30 -4.93 6.15 -0.53
C ILE A 30 -5.12 6.75 -1.92
N THR A 31 -5.20 8.06 -2.02
CA THR A 31 -5.29 8.76 -3.30
C THR A 31 -4.02 9.57 -3.52
N ILE A 32 -3.27 9.26 -4.58
CA ILE A 32 -2.09 10.02 -5.01
C ILE A 32 -2.51 10.90 -6.17
N SER A 33 -2.42 12.22 -6.00
CA SER A 33 -2.95 13.20 -6.97
C SER A 33 -1.98 14.37 -7.19
N GLY A 34 -2.33 15.25 -8.14
CA GLY A 34 -1.57 16.48 -8.41
C GLY A 34 -0.14 16.19 -8.87
N LYS A 35 0.85 16.71 -8.14
CA LYS A 35 2.27 16.48 -8.45
C LYS A 35 2.73 15.04 -8.18
N GLY A 36 1.93 14.25 -7.46
CA GLY A 36 2.27 12.87 -7.13
C GLY A 36 3.20 12.73 -5.92
N LEU A 37 3.94 11.63 -5.87
CA LEU A 37 4.85 11.25 -4.79
C LEU A 37 6.29 11.16 -5.32
N GLU A 38 7.19 11.95 -4.73
CA GLU A 38 8.63 11.90 -5.00
C GLU A 38 9.34 11.12 -3.88
N GLY A 39 9.69 9.88 -4.17
CA GLY A 39 10.32 8.93 -3.26
C GLY A 39 11.74 8.52 -3.64
N LYS A 40 12.36 9.11 -4.68
CA LYS A 40 13.72 8.74 -5.12
C LYS A 40 14.82 9.06 -4.10
N ALA A 41 14.53 9.87 -3.10
CA ALA A 41 15.43 10.13 -1.98
C ALA A 41 15.46 9.02 -0.92
N THR A 42 14.59 8.00 -1.06
CA THR A 42 14.51 6.82 -0.19
C THR A 42 14.86 5.56 -0.96
N ASP A 43 15.33 4.51 -0.29
CA ASP A 43 15.60 3.23 -0.93
C ASP A 43 14.29 2.49 -1.27
N TYR A 44 13.30 2.57 -0.38
CA TYR A 44 12.01 1.89 -0.51
C TYR A 44 10.82 2.81 -0.21
N VAL A 45 9.78 2.69 -1.02
CA VAL A 45 8.45 3.26 -0.78
C VAL A 45 7.43 2.12 -0.71
N ASP A 46 6.72 2.04 0.40
CA ASP A 46 5.63 1.09 0.62
C ASP A 46 4.29 1.82 0.70
N ILE A 47 3.30 1.38 -0.07
CA ILE A 47 1.92 1.83 0.03
C ILE A 47 1.06 0.64 0.46
N ILE A 48 0.50 0.72 1.66
CA ILE A 48 -0.25 -0.37 2.29
C ILE A 48 -1.66 0.12 2.64
N SER A 49 -2.66 -0.21 1.83
CA SER A 49 -4.05 0.27 1.99
C SER A 49 -5.04 -0.78 1.51
N ARG A 50 -6.35 -0.57 1.69
CA ARG A 50 -7.32 -1.49 1.07
C ARG A 50 -7.39 -1.25 -0.43
N ALA A 51 -7.39 0.01 -0.83
CA ALA A 51 -7.32 0.42 -2.23
C ALA A 51 -6.39 1.63 -2.42
N THR A 52 -5.90 1.82 -3.65
CA THR A 52 -5.10 2.97 -4.06
C THR A 52 -5.64 3.54 -5.36
N GLU A 53 -5.91 4.84 -5.40
CA GLU A 53 -6.20 5.58 -6.64
C GLU A 53 -5.00 6.44 -7.02
N LEU A 54 -4.56 6.31 -8.27
CA LEU A 54 -3.36 6.96 -8.79
C LEU A 54 -3.74 7.93 -9.92
N ASN A 55 -3.88 9.20 -9.54
CA ASN A 55 -4.16 10.35 -10.41
C ASN A 55 -2.93 11.25 -10.62
N GLY A 56 -1.77 10.86 -10.06
CA GLY A 56 -0.49 11.53 -10.22
C GLY A 56 0.65 10.51 -10.29
N LYS A 57 1.89 10.98 -10.45
CA LYS A 57 3.05 10.08 -10.62
C LYS A 57 3.61 9.62 -9.28
N ILE A 58 3.98 8.35 -9.14
CA ILE A 58 4.88 7.90 -8.09
C ILE A 58 6.26 7.70 -8.71
N GLN A 59 7.27 8.32 -8.12
CA GLN A 59 8.67 8.10 -8.46
C GLN A 59 9.38 7.47 -7.26
N ALA A 60 10.06 6.33 -7.44
CA ALA A 60 10.75 5.65 -6.35
C ALA A 60 11.96 4.87 -6.87
N ASN A 61 12.87 4.46 -5.98
CA ASN A 61 13.89 3.47 -6.33
C ASN A 61 13.26 2.06 -6.34
N ASN A 62 12.68 1.66 -5.21
CA ASN A 62 11.88 0.44 -5.08
C ASN A 62 10.48 0.81 -4.58
N LEU A 63 9.45 0.33 -5.27
CA LEU A 63 8.05 0.59 -4.93
C LEU A 63 7.32 -0.73 -4.64
N SER A 64 6.69 -0.80 -3.46
CA SER A 64 5.79 -1.90 -3.07
C SER A 64 4.39 -1.35 -2.83
N LEU A 65 3.40 -2.00 -3.42
CA LEU A 65 1.99 -1.74 -3.21
C LEU A 65 1.37 -3.02 -2.67
N THR A 66 0.81 -2.97 -1.45
CA THR A 66 0.08 -4.07 -0.83
C THR A 66 -1.35 -3.63 -0.55
N GLN A 67 -2.29 -4.14 -1.35
CA GLN A 67 -3.69 -3.78 -1.38
C GLN A 67 -4.61 -4.94 -1.00
N GLY A 68 -5.83 -4.57 -0.59
CA GLY A 68 -6.82 -5.48 -0.02
C GLY A 68 -6.84 -5.46 1.49
N THR A 69 -7.59 -6.39 2.06
CA THR A 69 -7.81 -6.49 3.51
C THR A 69 -6.77 -7.42 4.10
N ASN A 70 -5.75 -6.85 4.74
CA ASN A 70 -4.52 -7.56 5.09
C ASN A 70 -4.11 -7.36 6.54
N ARG A 71 -3.55 -8.41 7.15
CA ARG A 71 -2.61 -8.31 8.25
C ARG A 71 -1.19 -8.47 7.70
N ILE A 72 -0.40 -7.41 7.82
CA ILE A 72 1.01 -7.38 7.42
C ILE A 72 1.83 -7.52 8.69
N SER A 73 2.47 -8.66 8.88
CA SER A 73 3.29 -8.94 10.05
C SER A 73 4.72 -8.44 9.83
N LEU A 74 5.21 -7.64 10.77
CA LEU A 74 6.57 -7.08 10.73
C LEU A 74 7.60 -8.03 11.35
N LYS A 75 7.16 -9.11 12.02
CA LYS A 75 8.05 -10.10 12.65
C LYS A 75 8.54 -11.16 11.67
N ASP A 76 7.68 -11.58 10.75
CA ASP A 76 7.94 -12.67 9.81
C ASP A 76 7.84 -12.25 8.33
N ASP A 77 7.61 -10.95 8.07
CA ASP A 77 7.45 -10.37 6.74
C ASP A 77 6.36 -11.07 5.90
N THR A 78 5.25 -11.43 6.54
CA THR A 78 4.11 -12.10 5.88
C THR A 78 2.91 -11.19 5.69
N VAL A 79 2.19 -11.42 4.59
CA VAL A 79 0.89 -10.80 4.29
C VAL A 79 -0.18 -11.88 4.35
N LYS A 80 -1.17 -11.70 5.22
CA LYS A 80 -2.32 -12.62 5.36
C LYS A 80 -3.62 -11.85 5.13
N SER A 81 -4.48 -12.38 4.29
CA SER A 81 -5.81 -11.81 4.08
C SER A 81 -6.63 -11.91 5.38
N ILE A 82 -7.36 -10.85 5.70
CA ILE A 82 -8.28 -10.75 6.84
C ILE A 82 -9.64 -10.21 6.37
N ALA A 83 -10.67 -10.31 7.21
CA ALA A 83 -11.97 -9.75 6.90
C ALA A 83 -11.92 -8.21 6.79
N GLY A 84 -12.52 -7.68 5.72
CA GLY A 84 -12.69 -6.25 5.52
C GLY A 84 -13.88 -5.65 6.27
N GLU A 85 -13.90 -4.32 6.34
CA GLU A 85 -14.99 -3.53 6.92
C GLU A 85 -15.57 -2.59 5.85
N GLY A 86 -16.90 -2.51 5.75
CA GLY A 86 -17.58 -1.62 4.81
C GLY A 86 -17.57 -2.11 3.36
N ALA A 87 -17.95 -1.22 2.44
CA ALA A 87 -18.11 -1.54 1.03
C ALA A 87 -16.78 -1.97 0.39
N LYS A 88 -16.84 -3.03 -0.39
CA LYS A 88 -15.70 -3.57 -1.12
C LYS A 88 -15.33 -2.63 -2.28
N PRO A 89 -14.05 -2.26 -2.43
CA PRO A 89 -13.63 -1.45 -3.57
C PRO A 89 -13.77 -2.24 -4.88
N GLN A 90 -14.01 -1.51 -5.97
CA GLN A 90 -14.08 -2.11 -7.31
C GLN A 90 -12.70 -2.54 -7.81
N LEU A 91 -11.68 -1.74 -7.50
CA LEU A 91 -10.29 -1.96 -7.87
C LEU A 91 -9.38 -1.77 -6.65
N ALA A 92 -8.36 -2.61 -6.56
CA ALA A 92 -7.34 -2.56 -5.53
C ALA A 92 -6.36 -1.43 -5.86
N ILE A 93 -6.00 -1.31 -7.14
CA ILE A 93 -5.20 -0.22 -7.69
C ILE A 93 -5.93 0.28 -8.93
N ASP A 94 -6.20 1.58 -8.98
CA ASP A 94 -6.78 2.25 -10.15
C ASP A 94 -5.86 3.38 -10.61
N THR A 95 -5.16 3.17 -11.72
CA THR A 95 -4.40 4.22 -12.40
C THR A 95 -5.28 4.93 -13.42
N LYS A 96 -5.17 6.27 -13.47
CA LYS A 96 -5.84 7.09 -14.50
C LYS A 96 -4.82 7.65 -15.47
N ALA A 97 -5.28 8.29 -16.55
CA ALA A 97 -4.44 8.78 -17.65
C ALA A 97 -3.29 9.72 -17.22
N LEU A 98 -3.39 10.37 -16.07
CA LEU A 98 -2.35 11.26 -15.51
C LEU A 98 -1.49 10.58 -14.42
N GLY A 99 -1.87 9.37 -14.01
CA GLY A 99 -1.18 8.55 -13.03
C GLY A 99 -0.11 7.66 -13.67
N GLY A 100 0.86 7.23 -12.85
CA GLY A 100 1.87 6.27 -13.29
C GLY A 100 2.88 5.95 -12.20
N MET A 101 3.46 4.76 -12.25
CA MET A 101 4.48 4.31 -11.30
C MET A 101 5.83 4.19 -12.03
N TYR A 102 6.83 4.90 -11.54
CA TYR A 102 8.17 4.96 -12.13
C TYR A 102 9.20 4.55 -11.07
N ALA A 103 9.65 3.30 -11.13
CA ALA A 103 10.65 2.78 -10.22
C ALA A 103 11.56 1.75 -10.89
N ASN A 104 12.73 1.51 -10.30
CA ASN A 104 13.64 0.46 -10.77
C ASN A 104 13.03 -0.92 -10.56
N LYS A 105 12.25 -1.07 -9.48
CA LYS A 105 11.49 -2.27 -9.16
C LYS A 105 10.11 -1.89 -8.63
N ILE A 106 9.07 -2.56 -9.15
CA ILE A 106 7.69 -2.45 -8.67
C ILE A 106 7.22 -3.84 -8.24
N ARG A 107 6.66 -3.95 -7.03
CA ARG A 107 5.98 -5.15 -6.53
C ARG A 107 4.54 -4.78 -6.19
N LEU A 108 3.59 -5.52 -6.75
CA LEU A 108 2.16 -5.36 -6.47
C LEU A 108 1.63 -6.62 -5.80
N VAL A 109 0.90 -6.46 -4.70
CA VAL A 109 0.20 -7.53 -4.00
C VAL A 109 -1.24 -7.07 -3.79
N ALA A 110 -2.20 -7.77 -4.38
CA ALA A 110 -3.62 -7.57 -4.14
C ALA A 110 -4.21 -8.87 -3.61
N THR A 111 -4.84 -8.83 -2.44
CA THR A 111 -5.28 -10.05 -1.72
C THR A 111 -6.79 -10.17 -1.56
N GLU A 112 -7.54 -9.13 -1.92
CA GLU A 112 -8.99 -9.13 -1.78
C GLU A 112 -9.62 -9.78 -3.03
N ASP A 113 -10.20 -10.98 -2.85
CA ASP A 113 -10.75 -11.79 -3.94
C ASP A 113 -11.71 -11.01 -4.82
N GLY A 114 -11.62 -11.15 -6.15
CA GLY A 114 -12.52 -10.45 -7.08
C GLY A 114 -12.35 -8.92 -7.13
N VAL A 115 -11.32 -8.37 -6.50
CA VAL A 115 -10.90 -6.97 -6.67
C VAL A 115 -9.69 -6.93 -7.62
N GLY A 116 -9.87 -6.29 -8.77
CA GLY A 116 -8.84 -6.24 -9.83
C GLY A 116 -7.82 -5.11 -9.65
N VAL A 117 -6.89 -5.05 -10.59
CA VAL A 117 -5.91 -3.96 -10.74
C VAL A 117 -6.09 -3.38 -12.15
N ASN A 118 -6.15 -2.05 -12.25
CA ASN A 118 -6.12 -1.30 -13.50
C ASN A 118 -4.82 -0.48 -13.53
N LEU A 119 -3.99 -0.67 -14.56
CA LEU A 119 -2.64 -0.09 -14.70
C LEU A 119 -2.49 0.74 -15.97
#